data_AF-A0A2T2QXH0-F1
#
_entry.id   AF-A0A2T2QXH0-F1
#
_cell.length_a   1.000
_cell.length_b   1.000
_cell.length_c   1.000
_cell.angle_alpha   90.00
_cell.angle_beta   90.00
_cell.angle_gamma   90.00
#
_symmetry.space_group_name_H-M   'P 1'
#
loop_
_entity.id
_entity.type
_entity.pdbx_description
1 polymer ?
#
loop_
_entity_poly.entity_id
_entity_poly.type
_entity_poly.pdbx_seq_one_letter_code
_entity_poly.pdbx_strand_id
1 'polypeptide(L)'
;MFTVTADKMHWIEAPYGDQLIFSTPGEFYSYGFVFTTRRPVFALLDCRANKGLSPNTIHWHDEANLYFTFEPARICSVEMANYLGYVSQPDNNCAYGKTLVTPAGMGPQDFYRLRDQNDIIDLKLVCDKAFEDTTDKAHLVSLSVGAVIAVKTQGGIQGQKYGLFVIRGIVDDAIQIDACHTLL
;
A
#
# COMPACT_ATOMS: atom_id res chain seq x y z
N MET A 1 -19.62 -5.86 16.76
CA MET A 1 -19.99 -5.31 15.44
C MET A 1 -19.81 -3.81 15.53
N PHE A 2 -18.70 -3.26 15.03
CA PHE A 2 -18.42 -1.83 15.08
C PHE A 2 -18.76 -1.25 13.70
N THR A 3 -19.90 -0.57 13.61
CA THR A 3 -20.28 0.20 12.43
C THR A 3 -19.41 1.46 12.41
N VAL A 4 -18.45 1.52 11.49
CA VAL A 4 -17.68 2.75 11.24
C VAL A 4 -18.59 3.66 10.39
N THR A 5 -19.21 4.65 11.03
CA THR A 5 -19.95 5.71 10.33
C THR A 5 -18.96 6.72 9.75
N ALA A 6 -19.23 7.23 8.54
CA ALA A 6 -18.38 8.18 7.81
C ALA A 6 -17.91 9.39 8.66
N ASP A 7 -18.72 9.83 9.63
CA ASP A 7 -18.42 10.95 10.55
C ASP A 7 -17.21 10.75 11.49
N LYS A 8 -16.61 9.55 11.55
CA LYS A 8 -15.42 9.27 12.39
C LYS A 8 -14.12 9.06 11.61
N MET A 9 -14.11 9.25 10.29
CA MET A 9 -12.86 9.28 9.53
C MET A 9 -12.14 10.62 9.78
N HIS A 10 -11.14 10.60 10.65
CA HIS A 10 -10.25 11.74 10.80
C HIS A 10 -9.40 11.90 9.53
N TRP A 11 -9.73 12.91 8.73
CA TRP A 11 -8.96 13.33 7.57
C TRP A 11 -7.62 13.90 8.05
N ILE A 12 -6.53 13.21 7.74
CA ILE A 12 -5.19 13.77 7.92
C ILE A 12 -4.75 14.30 6.58
N GLU A 13 -4.69 15.63 6.45
CA GLU A 13 -4.14 16.28 5.26
C GLU A 13 -2.63 16.06 5.20
N ALA A 14 -2.12 15.56 4.07
CA ALA A 14 -0.69 15.43 3.83
C ALA A 14 -0.10 16.80 3.43
N PRO A 15 1.11 17.16 3.90
CA PRO A 15 1.80 18.35 3.42
C PRO A 15 2.08 18.24 1.91
N TYR A 16 1.73 19.30 1.19
CA TYR A 16 1.85 19.43 -0.26
C TYR A 16 3.31 19.53 -0.69
N GLY A 17 3.72 18.71 -1.66
CA GLY A 17 4.96 18.86 -2.43
C GLY A 17 4.96 17.85 -3.58
N ASP A 18 5.25 18.27 -4.80
CA ASP A 18 5.13 17.42 -6.01
C ASP A 18 6.28 16.42 -6.20
N GLN A 19 7.17 16.30 -5.21
CA GLN A 19 8.35 15.45 -5.28
C GLN A 19 8.20 14.21 -4.40
N LEU A 20 8.53 13.04 -4.96
CA LEU A 20 8.56 11.78 -4.23
C LEU A 20 9.69 11.80 -3.19
N ILE A 21 9.34 11.54 -1.93
CA ILE A 21 10.32 11.36 -0.85
C ILE A 21 10.52 9.86 -0.63
N PHE A 22 11.68 9.35 -1.02
CA PHE A 22 12.03 7.93 -0.94
C PHE A 22 12.20 7.46 0.51
N SER A 23 11.97 6.16 0.73
CA SER A 23 12.33 5.47 1.98
C SER A 23 13.85 5.30 2.09
N THR A 24 14.37 5.37 3.31
CA THR A 24 15.77 5.10 3.64
C THR A 24 15.95 3.59 3.91
N PRO A 25 17.02 2.95 3.38
CA PRO A 25 17.33 1.55 3.69
C PRO A 25 17.54 1.33 5.19
N GLY A 26 16.93 0.26 5.74
CA GLY A 26 17.05 -0.13 7.14
C GLY A 26 16.22 0.71 8.12
N GLU A 27 15.40 1.65 7.64
CA GLU A 27 14.46 2.40 8.48
C GLU A 27 13.07 1.75 8.50
N PHE A 28 12.45 1.79 9.69
CA PHE A 28 11.08 1.34 9.90
C PHE A 28 10.12 2.53 9.87
N TYR A 29 9.11 2.48 8.99
CA TYR A 29 8.10 3.51 8.86
C TYR A 29 6.74 2.99 9.30
N SER A 30 5.96 3.83 9.98
CA SER A 30 4.56 3.55 10.30
C SER A 30 3.68 4.78 10.12
N TYR A 31 2.43 4.59 9.70
CA TYR A 31 1.48 5.68 9.51
C TYR A 31 0.04 5.18 9.42
N GLY A 32 -0.91 6.10 9.61
CA GLY A 32 -2.31 5.93 9.23
C GLY A 32 -2.68 6.90 8.11
N PHE A 33 -3.55 6.45 7.19
CA PHE A 33 -4.00 7.26 6.06
C PHE A 33 -5.41 6.88 5.58
N VAL A 34 -6.09 7.83 4.93
CA VAL A 34 -7.37 7.62 4.25
C VAL A 34 -7.16 7.85 2.75
N PHE A 35 -7.32 6.80 1.96
CA PHE A 35 -7.33 6.88 0.50
C PHE A 35 -8.74 7.10 0.00
N THR A 36 -8.86 7.81 -1.11
CA THR A 36 -10.17 8.12 -1.72
C THR A 36 -10.12 7.87 -3.22
N THR A 37 -11.26 7.89 -3.89
CA THR A 37 -11.33 7.83 -5.37
C THR A 37 -10.49 8.92 -6.06
N ARG A 38 -10.29 10.07 -5.41
CA ARG A 38 -9.42 11.16 -5.91
C ARG A 38 -7.93 10.93 -5.62
N ARG A 39 -7.62 10.09 -4.64
CA ARG A 39 -6.27 9.77 -4.17
C ARG A 39 -6.17 8.25 -3.89
N PRO A 40 -6.18 7.41 -4.94
CA PRO A 40 -6.32 5.96 -4.80
C PRO A 40 -5.02 5.23 -4.40
N VAL A 41 -3.99 5.93 -3.91
CA VAL A 41 -2.59 5.49 -3.66
C VAL A 41 -1.80 5.13 -4.92
N PHE A 42 -0.49 5.44 -4.89
CA PHE A 42 0.50 5.04 -5.90
C PHE A 42 1.84 4.68 -5.24
N ALA A 43 2.28 5.45 -4.25
CA ALA A 43 3.56 5.25 -3.56
C ALA A 43 3.36 4.87 -2.08
N LEU A 44 2.76 3.71 -1.80
CA LEU A 44 2.44 3.29 -0.42
C LEU A 44 3.70 3.02 0.41
N LEU A 45 4.72 2.40 -0.19
CA LEU A 45 5.95 1.98 0.52
C LEU A 45 7.02 3.07 0.60
N ASP A 46 6.63 4.33 0.39
CA ASP A 46 7.48 5.49 0.58
C ASP A 46 7.06 6.33 1.78
N CYS A 47 7.71 7.49 1.96
CA CYS A 47 7.38 8.45 3.00
C CYS A 47 5.87 8.75 3.07
N ARG A 48 5.38 9.04 4.27
CA ARG A 48 3.98 9.39 4.54
C ARG A 48 3.52 10.61 3.73
N ALA A 49 4.41 11.57 3.47
CA ALA A 49 4.08 12.74 2.66
C ALA A 49 3.59 12.37 1.25
N ASN A 50 4.07 11.25 0.69
CA ASN A 50 3.73 10.84 -0.67
C ASN A 50 2.28 10.34 -0.83
N LYS A 51 1.55 10.11 0.27
CA LYS A 51 0.20 9.55 0.22
C LYS A 51 -0.85 10.55 -0.25
N GLY A 52 -0.52 11.85 -0.24
CA GLY A 52 -1.37 12.92 -0.76
C GLY A 52 -1.14 13.23 -2.25
N LEU A 53 -0.13 12.63 -2.88
CA LEU A 53 0.25 12.99 -4.24
C LEU A 53 -0.82 12.57 -5.27
N SER A 54 -0.97 13.37 -6.32
CA SER A 54 -1.95 13.14 -7.37
C SER A 54 -1.52 11.99 -8.28
N PRO A 55 -2.46 11.18 -8.80
CA PRO A 55 -2.18 10.24 -9.89
C PRO A 55 -1.66 10.93 -11.16
N ASN A 56 -1.91 12.23 -11.33
CA ASN A 56 -1.51 12.95 -12.54
C ASN A 56 -0.04 13.43 -12.50
N THR A 57 0.67 13.21 -11.40
CA THR A 57 2.10 13.56 -11.24
C THR A 57 3.03 12.37 -11.47
N ILE A 58 2.54 11.28 -12.07
CA ILE A 58 3.27 10.00 -12.20
C ILE A 58 4.39 10.13 -13.25
N HIS A 59 5.55 10.55 -12.77
CA HIS A 59 6.86 10.14 -13.31
C HIS A 59 7.56 9.16 -12.34
N TRP A 60 6.78 8.47 -11.48
CA TRP A 60 7.33 7.64 -10.40
C TRP A 60 7.63 6.19 -10.79
N HIS A 61 7.53 5.84 -12.08
CA HIS A 61 7.99 4.59 -12.69
C HIS A 61 8.02 3.35 -11.77
N ASP A 62 9.19 3.00 -11.24
CA ASP A 62 9.45 1.83 -10.40
C ASP A 62 8.97 1.96 -8.93
N GLU A 63 8.69 3.18 -8.48
CA GLU A 63 8.19 3.49 -7.14
C GLU A 63 6.67 3.45 -7.02
N ALA A 64 5.97 3.53 -8.16
CA ALA A 64 4.53 3.32 -8.22
C ALA A 64 4.22 1.83 -7.93
N ASN A 65 3.70 1.54 -6.74
CA ASN A 65 3.56 0.19 -6.21
C ASN A 65 2.11 -0.31 -6.19
N LEU A 66 1.16 0.44 -5.62
CA LEU A 66 -0.20 -0.03 -5.35
C LEU A 66 -1.28 0.91 -5.88
N TYR A 67 -2.48 0.37 -6.10
CA TYR A 67 -3.68 1.13 -6.46
C TYR A 67 -4.91 0.53 -5.77
N PHE A 68 -5.73 1.37 -5.14
CA PHE A 68 -7.01 1.00 -4.54
C PHE A 68 -8.17 1.20 -5.52
N THR A 69 -9.06 0.21 -5.61
CA THR A 69 -10.41 0.38 -6.17
C THR A 69 -11.41 0.45 -5.02
N PHE A 70 -12.47 1.24 -5.17
CA PHE A 70 -13.43 1.51 -4.08
C PHE A 70 -14.75 0.76 -4.27
N GLU A 71 -15.14 0.46 -5.51
CA GLU A 71 -16.39 -0.24 -5.83
C GLU A 71 -16.15 -1.36 -6.86
N PRO A 72 -15.97 -2.63 -6.42
CA PRO A 72 -15.78 -3.07 -5.03
C PRO A 72 -14.40 -2.67 -4.46
N ALA A 73 -14.30 -2.66 -3.12
CA ALA A 73 -13.07 -2.36 -2.40
C ALA A 73 -12.01 -3.44 -2.64
N ARG A 74 -10.95 -3.09 -3.39
CA ARG A 74 -9.84 -3.98 -3.73
C ARG A 74 -8.53 -3.23 -3.78
N ILE A 75 -7.42 -3.97 -3.81
CA ILE A 75 -6.10 -3.43 -4.05
C ILE A 75 -5.35 -4.29 -5.07
N CYS A 76 -4.54 -3.65 -5.89
CA CYS A 76 -3.65 -4.31 -6.84
C CYS A 76 -2.34 -3.54 -7.00
N SER A 77 -1.40 -4.12 -7.75
CA SER A 77 -0.23 -3.38 -8.21
C SER A 77 -0.63 -2.32 -9.23
N VAL A 78 0.14 -1.23 -9.34
CA VAL A 78 -0.07 -0.22 -10.39
C VAL A 78 0.06 -0.83 -11.79
N GLU A 79 0.97 -1.80 -11.97
CA GLU A 79 1.08 -2.59 -13.21
C GLU A 79 -0.25 -3.25 -13.58
N MET A 80 -0.91 -3.89 -12.62
CA MET A 80 -2.20 -4.51 -12.84
C MET A 80 -3.31 -3.47 -13.04
N ALA A 81 -3.29 -2.37 -12.29
CA ALA A 81 -4.23 -1.28 -12.48
C ALA A 81 -4.16 -0.72 -13.91
N ASN A 82 -2.95 -0.62 -14.48
CA ASN A 82 -2.73 -0.21 -15.86
C ASN A 82 -3.28 -1.24 -16.85
N TYR A 83 -2.98 -2.53 -16.63
CA TYR A 83 -3.52 -3.61 -17.46
C TYR A 83 -5.06 -3.62 -17.49
N LEU A 84 -5.70 -3.29 -16.36
CA LEU A 84 -7.15 -3.21 -16.23
C LEU A 84 -7.76 -1.87 -16.69
N GLY A 85 -6.93 -0.90 -17.09
CA GLY A 85 -7.38 0.41 -17.57
C GLY A 85 -7.82 1.40 -16.49
N TYR A 86 -7.46 1.17 -15.22
CA TYR A 86 -7.73 2.11 -14.12
C TYR A 86 -6.77 3.29 -14.08
N VAL A 87 -5.58 3.11 -14.66
CA VAL A 87 -4.55 4.14 -14.80
C VAL A 87 -4.05 4.13 -16.23
N SER A 88 -3.73 5.30 -16.77
CA SER A 88 -3.13 5.42 -18.10
C SER A 88 -1.63 5.59 -17.96
N GLN A 89 -0.84 4.84 -18.74
CA GLN A 89 0.60 5.11 -18.84
C GLN A 89 0.83 6.51 -19.43
N PRO A 90 1.63 7.37 -18.77
CA PRO A 90 2.00 8.66 -19.34
C PRO A 90 2.91 8.52 -20.57
N ASP A 91 3.72 7.45 -20.64
CA ASP A 91 4.67 7.20 -21.72
C ASP A 91 4.88 5.68 -21.96
N ASN A 92 4.78 5.24 -23.23
CA ASN A 92 4.92 3.84 -23.65
C ASN A 92 6.31 3.20 -23.41
N ASN A 93 7.28 3.95 -22.87
CA ASN A 93 8.68 3.53 -22.73
C ASN A 93 9.12 3.26 -21.28
N CYS A 94 8.24 3.37 -20.29
CA CYS A 94 8.60 3.07 -18.89
C CYS A 94 7.71 1.98 -18.29
N ALA A 95 8.34 0.89 -17.86
CA ALA A 95 7.68 -0.19 -17.14
C ALA A 95 7.48 0.20 -15.66
N TYR A 96 6.33 -0.19 -15.09
CA TYR A 96 6.10 -0.09 -13.65
C TYR A 96 6.93 -1.13 -12.89
N GLY A 97 7.31 -0.79 -11.66
CA GLY A 97 7.96 -1.72 -10.74
C GLY A 97 7.03 -2.89 -10.39
N LYS A 98 7.58 -4.11 -10.37
CA LYS A 98 6.78 -5.29 -10.01
C LYS A 98 6.50 -5.31 -8.51
N THR A 99 5.22 -5.23 -8.18
CA THR A 99 4.73 -5.25 -6.79
C THR A 99 3.81 -6.44 -6.59
N LEU A 100 4.01 -7.17 -5.49
CA LEU A 100 3.21 -8.30 -5.07
C LEU A 100 2.33 -7.88 -3.89
N VAL A 101 1.09 -8.35 -3.89
CA VAL A 101 0.09 -8.04 -2.86
C VAL A 101 -0.66 -9.30 -2.51
N THR A 102 -0.86 -9.58 -1.23
CA THR A 102 -1.56 -10.78 -0.76
C THR A 102 -2.07 -10.57 0.68
N PRO A 103 -3.13 -11.27 1.13
CA PRO A 103 -3.44 -11.33 2.56
C PRO A 103 -2.25 -11.85 3.38
N ALA A 104 -1.92 -11.20 4.48
CA ALA A 104 -0.74 -11.51 5.29
C ALA A 104 -0.90 -12.79 6.14
N GLY A 105 -2.11 -13.37 6.22
CA GLY A 105 -2.38 -14.53 7.08
C GLY A 105 -2.35 -14.22 8.58
N MET A 106 -2.35 -12.94 8.98
CA MET A 106 -2.29 -12.50 10.37
C MET A 106 -3.48 -11.60 10.74
N GLY A 107 -3.78 -11.51 12.04
CA GLY A 107 -4.84 -10.64 12.56
C GLY A 107 -4.36 -9.22 12.91
N PRO A 108 -5.28 -8.25 13.09
CA PRO A 108 -4.94 -6.88 13.46
C PRO A 108 -4.12 -6.75 14.75
N GLN A 109 -4.36 -7.60 15.75
CA GLN A 109 -3.62 -7.55 17.02
C GLN A 109 -2.14 -7.87 16.82
N ASP A 110 -1.83 -8.89 16.02
CA ASP A 110 -0.45 -9.22 15.67
C ASP A 110 0.20 -8.13 14.83
N PHE A 111 -0.56 -7.52 13.92
CA PHE A 111 -0.07 -6.40 13.12
C PHE A 111 0.34 -5.23 14.03
N TYR A 112 -0.50 -4.83 14.98
CA TYR A 112 -0.19 -3.73 15.89
C TYR A 112 0.99 -4.05 16.79
N ARG A 113 1.10 -5.29 17.30
CA ARG A 113 2.25 -5.72 18.08
C ARG A 113 3.55 -5.57 17.30
N LEU A 114 3.60 -6.10 16.07
CA LEU A 114 4.77 -5.99 15.18
C LEU A 114 5.09 -4.53 14.87
N ARG A 115 4.07 -3.74 14.52
CA ARG A 115 4.20 -2.31 14.22
C ARG A 115 4.78 -1.53 15.40
N ASP A 116 4.26 -1.75 16.60
CA ASP A 116 4.65 -0.99 17.79
C ASP A 116 6.04 -1.43 18.31
N GLN A 117 6.52 -2.62 17.93
CA GLN A 117 7.88 -3.10 18.19
C GLN A 117 8.92 -2.59 17.19
N ASN A 118 8.49 -2.06 16.03
CA ASN A 118 9.37 -1.64 14.92
C ASN A 118 10.33 -2.76 14.46
N ASP A 119 9.90 -4.02 14.50
CA ASP A 119 10.76 -5.17 14.17
C ASP A 119 10.83 -5.41 12.66
N ILE A 120 11.94 -4.97 12.06
CA ILE A 120 12.23 -5.12 10.63
C ILE A 120 12.37 -6.60 10.22
N ILE A 121 12.95 -7.43 11.09
CA ILE A 121 13.21 -8.85 10.79
C ILE A 121 11.88 -9.59 10.75
N ASP A 122 11.03 -9.38 11.75
CA ASP A 122 9.71 -9.98 11.81
C ASP A 122 8.80 -9.46 10.68
N LEU A 123 8.85 -8.16 10.36
CA LEU A 123 8.13 -7.60 9.20
C LEU A 123 8.50 -8.34 7.91
N LYS A 124 9.80 -8.49 7.66
CA LYS A 124 10.31 -9.20 6.49
C LYS A 124 9.83 -10.66 6.49
N LEU A 125 9.96 -11.35 7.62
CA LEU A 125 9.58 -12.77 7.75
C LEU A 125 8.08 -12.99 7.51
N VAL A 126 7.22 -12.13 8.04
CA VAL A 126 5.77 -12.20 7.81
C VAL A 126 5.47 -12.00 6.33
N CYS A 127 6.07 -10.99 5.71
CA CYS A 127 5.88 -10.75 4.28
C CYS A 127 6.36 -11.94 3.45
N ASP A 128 7.56 -12.46 3.70
CA ASP A 128 8.10 -13.60 2.96
C ASP A 128 7.17 -14.82 3.04
N LYS A 129 6.75 -15.19 4.26
CA LYS A 129 5.79 -16.29 4.47
C LYS A 129 4.48 -16.07 3.73
N ALA A 130 3.94 -14.86 3.74
CA ALA A 130 2.70 -14.54 3.03
C ALA A 130 2.82 -14.75 1.51
N PHE A 131 4.03 -14.69 0.96
CA PHE A 131 4.31 -14.89 -0.46
C PHE A 131 4.90 -16.27 -0.81
N GLU A 132 5.22 -17.13 0.18
CA GLU A 132 5.75 -18.49 -0.03
C GLU A 132 4.71 -19.43 -0.67
N ASP A 133 3.44 -19.32 -0.26
CA ASP A 133 2.36 -20.26 -0.64
C ASP A 133 1.55 -19.84 -1.88
N THR A 134 1.85 -18.67 -2.48
CA THR A 134 1.09 -18.14 -3.62
C THR A 134 1.75 -18.44 -4.96
N THR A 135 1.45 -19.62 -5.52
CA THR A 135 1.75 -19.98 -6.92
C THR A 135 0.97 -19.15 -7.93
N ASP A 136 -0.23 -18.68 -7.55
CA ASP A 136 -1.04 -17.73 -8.32
C ASP A 136 -1.12 -16.41 -7.58
N LYS A 137 -0.34 -15.44 -8.06
CA LYS A 137 -0.28 -14.09 -7.50
C LYS A 137 -1.65 -13.45 -7.66
N ALA A 138 -2.35 -13.20 -6.55
CA ALA A 138 -3.60 -12.47 -6.57
C ALA A 138 -3.33 -11.06 -7.14
N HIS A 139 -3.66 -10.90 -8.43
CA HIS A 139 -3.52 -9.63 -9.13
C HIS A 139 -4.46 -8.55 -8.58
N LEU A 140 -5.54 -8.97 -7.91
CA LEU A 140 -6.55 -8.11 -7.34
C LEU A 140 -7.00 -8.72 -5.99
N VAL A 141 -6.64 -8.08 -4.88
CA VAL A 141 -6.97 -8.56 -3.54
C VAL A 141 -8.21 -7.85 -3.05
N SER A 142 -9.25 -8.61 -2.67
CA SER A 142 -10.47 -8.04 -2.10
C SER A 142 -10.23 -7.59 -0.66
N LEU A 143 -10.78 -6.42 -0.30
CA LEU A 143 -10.56 -5.81 1.00
C LEU A 143 -11.81 -5.94 1.89
N SER A 144 -11.57 -6.18 3.17
CA SER A 144 -12.58 -6.15 4.22
C SER A 144 -12.00 -5.51 5.47
N VAL A 145 -12.85 -4.92 6.31
CA VAL A 145 -12.41 -4.32 7.57
C VAL A 145 -11.75 -5.38 8.46
N GLY A 146 -10.55 -5.09 8.95
CA GLY A 146 -9.72 -6.00 9.73
C GLY A 146 -8.79 -6.89 8.90
N ALA A 147 -8.88 -6.87 7.57
CA ALA A 147 -7.92 -7.58 6.74
C ALA A 147 -6.52 -6.95 6.88
N VAL A 148 -5.50 -7.80 7.07
CA VAL A 148 -4.09 -7.41 7.03
C VAL A 148 -3.51 -7.88 5.71
N ILE A 149 -2.92 -6.95 4.97
CA ILE A 149 -2.39 -7.15 3.63
C ILE A 149 -0.88 -6.99 3.66
N ALA A 150 -0.18 -7.95 3.07
CA ALA A 150 1.25 -7.90 2.81
C ALA A 150 1.54 -7.38 1.42
N VAL A 151 2.59 -6.56 1.31
CA VAL A 151 3.08 -5.98 0.07
C VAL A 151 4.59 -6.20 0.00
N LYS A 152 5.06 -6.59 -1.18
CA LYS A 152 6.49 -6.75 -1.45
C LYS A 152 6.81 -6.25 -2.86
N THR A 153 7.78 -5.36 -3.01
CA THR A 153 8.31 -5.00 -4.34
C THR A 153 9.36 -6.02 -4.78
N GLN A 154 9.61 -6.20 -6.07
CA GLN A 154 10.63 -7.16 -6.54
C GLN A 154 12.08 -6.65 -6.40
N GLY A 155 12.30 -5.49 -5.80
CA GLY A 155 13.60 -4.85 -5.75
C GLY A 155 13.85 -4.02 -7.00
N GLY A 156 14.10 -2.72 -6.81
CA GLY A 156 14.57 -1.80 -7.85
C GLY A 156 16.00 -1.37 -7.57
N ILE A 157 16.44 -0.23 -8.13
CA ILE A 157 17.75 0.37 -7.83
C ILE A 157 17.91 0.62 -6.32
N GLN A 158 16.81 0.91 -5.62
CA GLN A 158 16.84 1.24 -4.20
C GLN A 158 16.77 0.04 -3.26
N GLY A 159 16.59 -1.18 -3.78
CA GLY A 159 16.37 -2.38 -2.97
C GLY A 159 14.90 -2.77 -2.86
N GLN A 160 14.62 -3.71 -1.97
CA GLN A 160 13.33 -4.38 -1.84
C GLN A 160 12.53 -3.78 -0.69
N LYS A 161 11.29 -3.37 -0.97
CA LYS A 161 10.39 -2.83 0.05
C LYS A 161 9.45 -3.92 0.54
N TYR A 162 9.26 -3.95 1.84
CA TYR A 162 8.37 -4.85 2.55
C TYR A 162 7.37 -4.02 3.34
N GLY A 163 6.08 -4.33 3.25
CA GLY A 163 5.07 -3.58 3.98
C GLY A 163 3.88 -4.43 4.39
N LEU A 164 3.27 -4.01 5.50
CA LEU A 164 2.00 -4.50 5.98
C LEU A 164 1.04 -3.33 6.14
N PHE A 165 -0.23 -3.56 5.88
CA PHE A 165 -1.27 -2.63 6.30
C PHE A 165 -2.55 -3.35 6.70
N VAL A 166 -3.28 -2.76 7.64
CA VAL A 166 -4.59 -3.23 8.11
C VAL A 166 -5.68 -2.28 7.64
N ILE A 167 -6.77 -2.84 7.13
CA ILE A 167 -7.97 -2.07 6.78
C ILE A 167 -8.75 -1.71 8.05
N ARG A 168 -8.87 -0.42 8.33
CA ARG A 168 -9.61 0.12 9.49
C ARG A 168 -11.06 0.43 9.18
N GLY A 169 -11.33 0.85 7.95
CA GLY A 169 -12.65 1.26 7.51
C GLY A 169 -12.74 1.26 5.99
N ILE A 170 -13.91 0.90 5.49
CA ILE A 170 -14.29 1.01 4.08
C ILE A 170 -15.65 1.71 4.08
N VAL A 171 -15.73 2.81 3.36
CA VAL A 171 -16.96 3.52 2.99
C VAL A 171 -16.91 3.78 1.48
N ASP A 172 -18.05 4.06 0.86
CA ASP A 172 -18.26 4.05 -0.60
C ASP A 172 -17.08 4.60 -1.42
N ASP A 173 -16.53 5.76 -1.06
CA ASP A 173 -15.43 6.41 -1.79
C ASP A 173 -14.11 6.49 -1.02
N ALA A 174 -14.00 5.84 0.15
CA ALA A 174 -12.81 5.95 1.00
C ALA A 174 -12.42 4.65 1.73
N ILE A 175 -11.10 4.42 1.80
CA ILE A 175 -10.48 3.28 2.49
C ILE A 175 -9.48 3.84 3.50
N GLN A 176 -9.70 3.52 4.78
CA GLN A 176 -8.80 3.90 5.87
C GLN A 176 -7.90 2.73 6.24
N ILE A 177 -6.61 2.99 6.38
CA ILE A 177 -5.61 2.00 6.78
C ILE A 177 -4.71 2.50 7.90
N ASP A 178 -4.13 1.55 8.64
CA ASP A 178 -2.84 1.73 9.30
C ASP A 178 -1.81 0.86 8.60
N ALA A 179 -0.58 1.35 8.44
CA ALA A 179 0.47 0.68 7.71
C ALA A 179 1.83 0.75 8.41
N CYS A 180 2.70 -0.19 8.08
CA CYS A 180 4.13 -0.09 8.30
C CYS A 180 4.93 -0.68 7.13
N HIS A 181 6.14 -0.20 6.92
CA HIS A 181 7.04 -0.72 5.90
C HIS A 181 8.51 -0.47 6.22
N THR A 182 9.38 -1.16 5.48
CA THR A 182 10.83 -0.98 5.47
C THR A 182 11.35 -1.12 4.05
N LEU A 183 12.47 -0.44 3.77
CA LEU A 183 13.30 -0.70 2.60
C LEU A 183 14.53 -1.50 3.03
N LEU A 184 14.87 -2.58 2.31
CA LEU A 184 16.03 -3.45 2.56
C LEU A 184 16.89 -3.63 1.30
#